data_AF-A0A5J6PY04-F1
#
_entry.id   AF-A0A5J6PY04-F1
#
_cell.length_a   1.000
_cell.length_b   1.000
_cell.length_c   1.000
_cell.angle_alpha   90.00
_cell.angle_beta   90.00
_cell.angle_gamma   90.00
#
_symmetry.space_group_name_H-M   'P 1'
#
loop_
_entity.id
_entity.type
_entity.pdbx_description
1 polymer ?
#
loop_
_entity_poly.entity_id
_entity_poly.type
_entity_poly.pdbx_seq_one_letter_code
_entity_poly.pdbx_strand_id
1 'polypeptide(L)' 'MSGNELLLELQKNEPLDNFFTPEEAEVFFTLSPEQQQRYLDACSSEENIQAYLKRPDEPQSAKNLLSDNIS' A
#
# COMPACT_ATOMS: atom_id res chain seq x y z
N MET A 1 4.02 -9.18 -17.42
CA MET A 1 3.78 -9.86 -16.14
C MET A 1 2.41 -9.42 -15.64
N SER A 2 1.56 -10.37 -15.28
CA SER A 2 0.23 -10.09 -14.71
C SER A 2 0.38 -9.73 -13.22
N GLY A 3 -0.49 -8.88 -12.66
CA GLY A 3 -0.45 -8.54 -11.23
C GLY A 3 -0.48 -9.77 -10.30
N ASN A 4 -1.08 -10.86 -10.76
CA ASN A 4 -1.10 -12.14 -10.04
C ASN A 4 0.26 -12.85 -9.98
N GLU A 5 1.15 -12.63 -10.95
CA GLU A 5 2.50 -13.24 -10.93
C GLU A 5 3.41 -12.53 -9.93
N LEU A 6 3.31 -11.19 -9.84
CA LEU A 6 4.06 -10.42 -8.83
C LEU A 6 3.67 -10.78 -7.40
N LEU A 7 2.37 -11.03 -7.17
CA LEU A 7 1.85 -11.54 -5.90
C LEU A 7 2.46 -12.90 -5.52
N LEU A 8 2.55 -13.83 -6.48
CA LEU A 8 3.15 -15.16 -6.24
C LEU A 8 4.66 -15.09 -5.99
N GLU A 9 5.38 -14.21 -6.69
CA GLU A 9 6.82 -14.05 -6.53
C GLU A 9 7.18 -13.40 -5.18
N LEU A 10 6.38 -12.45 -4.72
CA LEU A 10 6.58 -11.77 -3.44
C LEU A 10 6.31 -12.70 -2.24
N GLN A 11 5.31 -13.58 -2.33
CA GLN A 11 5.06 -14.62 -1.30
C GLN A 11 6.22 -15.61 -1.12
N LYS A 12 7.12 -15.75 -2.11
CA LYS A 12 8.21 -16.72 -2.10
C LYS A 12 9.48 -16.24 -1.38
N ASN A 13 9.69 -14.94 -1.22
CA ASN A 13 10.96 -14.38 -0.76
C ASN A 13 10.94 -13.89 0.70
N GLU A 14 9.80 -13.41 1.19
CA GLU A 14 9.47 -13.25 2.61
C GLU A 14 7.94 -13.39 2.72
N PRO A 15 7.37 -13.88 3.84
CA PRO A 15 5.91 -13.89 3.99
C PRO A 15 5.43 -12.45 3.86
N LEU A 16 4.62 -12.16 2.84
CA LEU A 16 3.94 -10.86 2.72
C LEU A 16 3.16 -10.53 4.00
N ASP A 17 2.71 -11.57 4.72
CA ASP A 17 2.09 -11.50 6.05
C ASP A 17 2.95 -10.77 7.11
N ASN A 18 4.26 -10.64 6.91
CA ASN A 18 5.14 -9.86 7.80
C ASN A 18 5.11 -8.34 7.50
N PHE A 19 4.62 -7.93 6.32
CA PHE A 19 4.65 -6.54 5.85
C PHE A 19 3.26 -5.97 5.59
N PHE A 20 2.32 -6.80 5.17
CA PHE A 20 0.95 -6.45 4.84
C PHE A 20 0.01 -7.55 5.31
N THR A 21 -1.11 -7.15 5.88
CA THR A 21 -2.28 -8.02 5.99
C THR A 21 -2.79 -8.37 4.58
N PRO A 22 -3.53 -9.48 4.42
CA PRO A 22 -4.11 -9.86 3.12
C PRO A 22 -4.96 -8.75 2.48
N GLU A 23 -5.67 -7.96 3.30
CA GLU A 23 -6.49 -6.83 2.85
C GLU A 23 -5.63 -5.66 2.38
N GLU A 24 -4.55 -5.33 3.10
CA GLU A 24 -3.60 -4.30 2.69
C GLU A 24 -2.90 -4.68 1.38
N ALA A 25 -2.50 -5.95 1.24
CA ALA A 25 -1.90 -6.46 0.02
C ALA A 25 -2.86 -6.33 -1.17
N GLU A 26 -4.12 -6.73 -1.01
CA GLU A 26 -5.13 -6.64 -2.07
C GLU A 26 -5.27 -5.20 -2.58
N VAL A 27 -5.44 -4.24 -1.67
CA VAL A 27 -5.53 -2.82 -2.04
C VAL A 27 -4.22 -2.33 -2.66
N PHE A 28 -3.06 -2.64 -2.07
CA PHE A 28 -1.76 -2.19 -2.57
C PHE A 28 -1.49 -2.67 -4.00
N PHE A 29 -1.84 -3.92 -4.33
CA PHE A 29 -1.66 -4.45 -5.69
C PHE A 29 -2.65 -3.92 -6.72
N THR A 30 -3.74 -3.25 -6.30
CA THR A 30 -4.65 -2.53 -7.22
C THR A 30 -4.15 -1.14 -7.62
N LEU A 31 -3.16 -0.60 -6.91
CA LEU A 31 -2.57 0.72 -7.18
C LEU A 31 -1.69 0.71 -8.43
N SER A 32 -1.59 1.85 -9.12
CA SER A 32 -0.57 2.03 -10.16
C SER A 32 0.83 1.99 -9.55
N PRO A 33 1.89 1.69 -10.32
CA PRO A 33 3.26 1.70 -9.79
C PRO A 33 3.65 3.02 -9.12
N GLU A 34 3.19 4.15 -9.65
CA GLU A 34 3.43 5.47 -9.06
C GLU A 34 2.65 5.68 -7.76
N GLN A 35 1.43 5.14 -7.66
CA GLN A 35 0.63 5.19 -6.44
C GLN A 35 1.20 4.26 -5.37
N GLN A 36 1.70 3.08 -5.75
CA GLN A 36 2.41 2.16 -4.86
C GLN A 36 3.63 2.84 -4.24
N GLN A 37 4.46 3.50 -5.06
CA GLN A 37 5.62 4.21 -4.54
C GLN A 37 5.22 5.31 -3.56
N ARG A 38 4.19 6.10 -3.89
CA ARG A 38 3.71 7.16 -2.98
C ARG A 38 3.11 6.61 -1.68
N TYR A 39 2.46 5.45 -1.74
CA TYR A 39 1.98 4.75 -0.57
C TYR A 39 3.13 4.32 0.34
N LEU A 40 4.18 3.71 -0.23
CA LEU A 40 5.38 3.32 0.54
C LEU A 40 6.11 4.53 1.11
N ASP A 41 6.24 5.61 0.33
CA ASP A 41 6.83 6.87 0.79
C ASP A 41 6.00 7.48 1.94
N ALA A 42 4.67 7.37 1.88
CA ALA A 42 3.77 7.83 2.94
C ALA A 42 4.06 7.11 4.26
N CYS A 43 4.26 5.79 4.24
CA CYS A 43 4.55 4.97 5.43
C CYS A 43 5.87 5.33 6.15
N SER A 44 6.72 6.19 5.58
CA SER A 44 8.00 6.57 6.20
C SER A 44 7.87 7.51 7.41
N SER A 45 6.76 8.24 7.55
CA SER A 45 6.50 9.11 8.70
C SER A 45 5.02 9.49 8.82
N GLU A 46 4.58 9.86 10.02
CA GLU A 46 3.21 10.35 10.25
C GLU A 46 2.89 11.62 9.45
N GLU A 47 3.87 12.52 9.27
CA GLU A 47 3.72 13.71 8.42
C GLU A 47 3.44 13.34 6.96
N ASN A 48 4.14 12.31 6.46
CA ASN A 48 3.97 11.83 5.09
C ASN A 48 2.64 11.10 4.91
N ILE A 49 2.17 10.36 5.92
CA ILE A 49 0.81 9.80 5.93
C ILE A 49 -0.22 10.91 5.84
N GLN A 50 -0.12 11.96 6.67
CA GLN A 50 -1.06 13.08 6.66
C GLN A 50 -1.04 13.83 5.31
N ALA A 51 0.13 13.97 4.68
CA ALA A 51 0.25 14.52 3.34
C ALA A 51 -0.44 13.64 2.30
N TYR A 52 -0.24 12.32 2.36
CA TYR A 52 -0.87 11.34 1.48
C TYR A 52 -2.41 11.36 1.59
N LEU A 53 -2.96 11.40 2.81
CA LEU A 53 -4.42 11.43 3.02
C LEU A 53 -5.09 12.66 2.37
N LYS A 54 -4.38 13.79 2.30
CA LYS A 54 -4.87 15.05 1.70
C LYS A 54 -4.81 15.08 0.17
N ARG A 55 -4.11 14.12 -0.46
CA ARG A 55 -3.96 14.06 -1.93
C ARG A 55 -5.27 13.66 -2.61
N PRO A 56 -5.87 14.47 -3.49
CA PRO A 56 -7.17 14.15 -4.11
C PRO A 56 -7.07 13.01 -5.15
N ASP A 57 -5.87 12.73 -5.65
CA ASP A 57 -5.56 11.74 -6.68
C ASP A 57 -5.28 10.33 -6.13
N GLU A 58 -5.22 10.18 -4.80
CA GLU A 58 -4.99 8.88 -4.17
C GLU A 58 -6.29 8.10 -3.94
N PRO A 59 -6.32 6.79 -4.22
CA PRO A 59 -7.51 5.97 -4.01
C PRO A 59 -7.97 5.95 -2.56
N GLN A 60 -9.28 6.03 -2.34
CA GLN A 60 -9.85 6.07 -1.00
C GLN A 60 -9.54 4.79 -0.21
N SER A 61 -9.49 3.62 -0.88
CA SER A 61 -9.12 2.35 -0.25
C SER A 61 -7.72 2.41 0.36
N ALA A 62 -6.72 2.90 -0.36
CA ALA A 62 -5.35 3.04 0.15
C ALA A 62 -5.24 4.08 1.28
N LYS A 63 -6.03 5.17 1.20
CA LYS A 63 -6.10 6.14 2.29
C LYS A 63 -6.68 5.53 3.58
N ASN A 64 -7.70 4.69 3.45
CA ASN A 64 -8.31 4.04 4.61
C ASN A 64 -7.31 3.12 5.33
N LEU A 65 -6.48 2.38 4.59
CA LEU A 65 -5.43 1.55 5.18
C LEU A 65 -4.44 2.36 6.03
N LEU A 66 -4.07 3.54 5.56
CA LEU A 66 -3.16 4.41 6.29
C LEU A 66 -3.84 5.12 7.46
N SER A 67 -5.12 5.52 7.34
CA SER A 67 -5.85 6.17 8.43
C SER A 67 -6.11 5.24 9.61
N ASP A 68 -6.32 3.95 9.34
CA ASP A 68 -6.56 2.94 10.38
C ASP A 68 -5.27 2.62 11.14
N ASN A 69 -4.10 2.79 10.52
CA ASN A 69 -2.78 2.61 11.14
C ASN A 69 -2.36 3.75 12.09
N ILE A 70 -3.03 4.91 12.05
CA ILE A 70 -2.75 6.10 12.89
C ILE A 70 -3.82 6.34 13.98
N SER A 71 -4.86 5.51 14.05
CA SER A 71 -5.94 5.62 15.07
C SER A 71 -5.63 4.79 16.31
#